data_AF-A0A9X4L807-F1
#
_entry.id   AF-A0A9X4L807-F1
#
_cell.length_a   1.000
_cell.length_b   1.000
_cell.length_c   1.000
_cell.angle_alpha   90.00
_cell.angle_beta   90.00
_cell.angle_gamma   90.00
#
_symmetry.space_group_name_H-M   'P 1'
#
loop_
_entity.id
_entity.type
_entity.pdbx_description
1 polymer ?
#
loop_
_entity_poly.entity_id
_entity_poly.type
_entity_poly.pdbx_seq_one_letter_code
_entity_poly.pdbx_strand_id
1 'polypeptide(L)' 'MQYLITKVTDSTGYPFTHVTKARENETFIVVDAESKEEAIKRMESDR' A
#
# COMPACT_ATOMS: atom_id res chain seq x y z
N MET A 1 -10.25 -12.21 6.01
CA MET A 1 -10.28 -11.53 4.70
C MET A 1 -9.69 -10.15 4.87
N GLN A 2 -8.78 -9.74 4.00
CA GLN A 2 -8.08 -8.46 4.09
C GLN A 2 -8.50 -7.54 2.94
N TYR A 3 -8.56 -6.24 3.20
CA TYR A 3 -8.89 -5.21 2.22
C TYR A 3 -7.88 -4.07 2.33
N LEU A 4 -7.38 -3.58 1.19
CA LEU A 4 -6.59 -2.36 1.10
C LEU A 4 -7.52 -1.21 0.72
N ILE A 5 -7.52 -0.15 1.52
CA ILE A 5 -8.22 1.10 1.22
C ILE A 5 -7.16 2.16 0.92
N THR A 6 -7.15 2.68 -0.30
CA THR A 6 -6.28 3.81 -0.69
C THR A 6 -7.11 5.07 -0.88
N LYS A 7 -6.59 6.18 -0.38
CA LYS A 7 -7.13 7.52 -0.61
C LYS A 7 -6.15 8.29 -1.47
N VAL A 8 -6.61 8.77 -2.61
CA VAL A 8 -5.83 9.58 -3.53
C VAL A 8 -6.54 10.91 -3.70
N THR A 9 -5.82 12.01 -3.54
CA THR A 9 -6.34 13.34 -3.84
C THR A 9 -5.75 13.76 -5.18
N ASP A 10 -6.61 14.10 -6.15
CA ASP A 10 -6.13 14.57 -7.45
C ASP A 10 -5.69 16.05 -7.40
N SER A 11 -5.21 16.59 -8.52
CA SER A 11 -4.72 17.97 -8.62
C SER A 11 -5.79 19.04 -8.38
N THR A 12 -7.07 18.71 -8.50
CA THR A 12 -8.22 19.58 -8.19
C THR A 12 -8.59 19.57 -6.71
N GLY A 13 -7.96 18.71 -5.90
CA GLY A 13 -8.25 18.58 -4.47
C GLY A 13 -9.42 17.64 -4.15
N TYR A 14 -9.99 16.96 -5.15
CA TYR A 14 -11.07 16.01 -4.91
C TYR A 14 -10.52 14.65 -4.43
N PRO A 15 -11.05 14.09 -3.33
CA PRO A 15 -10.58 12.81 -2.79
C PRO A 15 -11.29 11.62 -3.46
N PHE A 16 -10.51 10.67 -3.95
CA PHE A 16 -10.98 9.37 -4.42
C PHE A 16 -10.60 8.28 -3.43
N THR A 17 -11.53 7.34 -3.20
CA THR A 17 -11.28 6.15 -2.39
C THR A 17 -11.34 4.91 -3.27
N HIS A 18 -10.29 4.09 -3.22
CA HIS A 18 -10.24 2.82 -3.91
C HIS A 18 -10.16 1.67 -2.90
N VAL A 19 -10.89 0.58 -3.18
CA VAL A 19 -10.98 -0.58 -2.28
C VAL A 19 -10.59 -1.83 -3.06
N THR A 20 -9.58 -2.54 -2.56
CA THR A 20 -9.09 -3.78 -3.16
C THR A 20 -9.16 -4.91 -2.16
N LYS A 21 -9.80 -6.02 -2.52
CA LYS A 21 -9.86 -7.23 -1.69
C LYS A 21 -8.65 -8.11 -1.97
N ALA A 22 -7.95 -8.55 -0.92
CA ALA A 22 -6.83 -9.50 -1.06
C ALA A 22 -7.33 -10.88 -1.51
N ARG A 23 -6.52 -11.57 -2.32
CA ARG A 23 -6.66 -13.00 -2.60
C ARG A 23 -6.27 -13.85 -1.38
N GLU A 24 -6.56 -15.15 -1.42
CA GLU A 24 -6.31 -16.06 -0.29
C GLU A 24 -4.82 -16.17 0.09
N ASN A 25 -3.92 -16.03 -0.89
CA ASN A 25 -2.47 -16.12 -0.72
C ASN A 25 -1.76 -14.76 -0.82
N GLU A 26 -2.50 -13.67 -0.68
CA GLU A 26 -1.99 -12.30 -0.84
C GLU A 26 -2.09 -11.54 0.48
N THR A 27 -1.10 -10.69 0.76
CA THR A 27 -1.09 -9.79 1.91
C THR A 27 -0.53 -8.45 1.47
N PHE A 28 -1.15 -7.37 1.94
CA PHE A 28 -0.68 -6.01 1.68
C PHE A 28 0.27 -5.58 2.80
N ILE A 29 1.40 -4.98 2.42
CA ILE A 29 2.37 -4.43 3.36
C ILE A 29 2.57 -2.97 2.96
N VAL A 30 2.41 -2.07 3.93
CA VAL A 30 2.66 -0.64 3.75
C VAL A 30 3.92 -0.33 4.55
N VAL A 31 4.94 0.16 3.85
CA VAL A 31 6.18 0.63 4.45
C VAL A 31 6.42 2.06 4.01
N ASP A 32 6.99 2.87 4.90
CA ASP A 32 7.53 4.16 4.53
C ASP A 32 8.87 3.93 3.81
N ALA A 33 9.09 4.53 2.65
CA ALA A 33 10.32 4.40 1.86
C ALA A 33 10.38 5.43 0.74
N GLU A 34 11.58 5.91 0.43
CA GLU A 34 11.79 6.88 -0.65
C GLU A 34 11.98 6.22 -2.02
N SER A 35 12.24 4.90 -2.02
CA SER A 35 12.47 4.12 -3.23
C SER A 35 11.93 2.70 -3.10
N LYS A 36 11.76 2.03 -4.24
CA LYS A 36 11.33 0.64 -4.27
C LYS A 36 12.37 -0.28 -3.60
N GLU A 37 13.65 -0.02 -3.83
CA GLU A 37 14.75 -0.80 -3.27
C GLU A 37 14.79 -0.69 -1.75
N GLU A 38 14.57 0.51 -1.21
CA GLU A 38 14.48 0.73 0.24
C GLU A 38 13.23 0.08 0.85
N ALA A 39 12.08 0.14 0.17
CA ALA A 39 10.85 -0.52 0.61
C ALA A 39 11.05 -2.04 0.79
N ILE A 40 11.77 -2.68 -0.14
CA ILE A 40 12.11 -4.11 -0.04
C ILE A 40 13.02 -4.35 1.16
N LYS A 41 14.10 -3.57 1.32
CA LYS A 41 15.04 -3.71 2.44
C LYS A 41 14.36 -3.55 3.81
N ARG A 42 13.40 -2.62 3.93
CA ARG A 42 12.62 -2.45 5.17
C ARG A 42 11.76 -3.68 5.46
N MET A 43 11.07 -4.22 4.45
CA MET A 43 10.26 -5.43 4.59
C MET A 43 11.10 -6.66 4.97
N GLU A 44 12.32 -6.78 4.44
CA GLU A 44 13.25 -7.86 4.78
C GLU A 44 13.85 -7.70 6.19
N SER A 45 14.08 -6.47 6.65
CA SER A 45 14.64 -6.19 7.98
C SER A 45 13.63 -6.34 9.12
N ASP A 46 12.32 -6.25 8.82
CA ASP A 46 11.23 -6.40 9.80
C ASP A 46 10.85 -7.88 10.06
N ARG A 47 11.42 -8.84 9.29
CA ARG A 47 11.20 -10.29 9.45
C ARG A 47 12.27 -10.95 10.32
#